data_AF-A0A7Y7L8Y2-F1
#
_entry.id   AF-A0A7Y7L8Y2-F1
#
_cell.length_a   1.000
_cell.length_b   1.000
_cell.length_c   1.000
_cell.angle_alpha   90.00
_cell.angle_beta   90.00
_cell.angle_gamma   90.00
#
_symmetry.space_group_name_H-M   'P 1'
#
loop_
_entity.id
_entity.type
_entity.pdbx_description
1 polymer ?
#
loop_
_entity_poly.entity_id
_entity_poly.type
_entity_poly.pdbx_seq_one_letter_code
_entity_poly.pdbx_strand_id
1 'polypeptide(L)' 'MEKRAGIQLFEKFKYINTVNSLAGGDITKWDLIMSMPYERLLTKLLLNKTEAEYQKRYSELSQTTT' A
#
# COMPACT_ATOMS: atom_id res chain seq x y z
N MET A 1 -10.83 -7.73 -14.47
CA MET A 1 -11.79 -7.62 -13.34
C MET A 1 -11.44 -6.52 -12.35
N GLU A 2 -10.18 -6.06 -12.23
CA GLU A 2 -9.78 -4.98 -11.32
C GLU A 2 -10.49 -3.63 -11.57
N LYS A 3 -10.76 -3.27 -12.83
CA LYS A 3 -11.55 -2.08 -13.18
C LYS A 3 -13.01 -2.10 -12.67
N ARG A 4 -13.55 -3.27 -12.29
CA ARG A 4 -14.90 -3.40 -11.71
C ARG A 4 -14.91 -3.38 -10.18
N ALA A 5 -13.75 -3.44 -9.53
CA ALA A 5 -13.63 -3.47 -8.06
C ALA A 5 -13.68 -2.07 -7.41
N GLY A 6 -13.96 -1.01 -8.18
CA GLY A 6 -14.08 0.35 -7.63
C GLY A 6 -12.75 1.01 -7.25
N ILE A 7 -11.61 0.57 -7.80
CA ILE A 7 -10.29 1.20 -7.56
C ILE A 7 -10.32 2.72 -7.85
N GLN A 8 -11.12 3.13 -8.85
CA GLN A 8 -11.37 4.54 -9.18
C GLN A 8 -12.02 5.34 -8.03
N LEU A 9 -12.78 4.69 -7.14
CA LEU A 9 -13.37 5.34 -5.96
C LEU A 9 -12.32 5.75 -4.94
N PHE A 10 -11.16 5.08 -4.94
CA PHE A 10 -10.04 5.41 -4.07
C PHE A 10 -9.17 6.52 -4.65
N GLU A 11 -9.11 6.70 -5.97
CA GLU A 11 -8.32 7.75 -6.61
C GLU A 11 -8.68 9.17 -6.13
N LYS A 12 -9.94 9.40 -5.75
CA LYS A 12 -10.39 10.69 -5.19
C LYS A 12 -9.64 11.12 -3.92
N PHE A 13 -9.12 10.15 -3.17
CA PHE A 13 -8.41 10.39 -1.91
C PHE A 13 -6.90 10.61 -2.08
N LYS A 14 -6.36 10.49 -3.30
CA LYS A 14 -4.96 10.82 -3.65
C LYS A 14 -3.96 10.30 -2.59
N TYR A 15 -3.11 11.18 -2.04
CA TYR A 15 -2.06 10.83 -1.08
C TYR A 15 -2.60 10.40 0.29
N ILE A 16 -3.85 10.72 0.63
CA ILE A 16 -4.46 10.33 1.92
C ILE A 16 -4.58 8.81 2.02
N ASN A 17 -4.79 8.10 0.91
CA ASN A 17 -4.77 6.64 0.95
C ASN A 17 -3.41 6.09 1.37
N THR A 18 -2.33 6.73 0.90
CA THR A 18 -0.97 6.36 1.29
C THR A 18 -0.75 6.60 2.78
N VAL A 19 -1.17 7.77 3.29
CA VAL A 19 -1.09 8.09 4.72
C VAL A 19 -1.90 7.10 5.55
N ASN A 20 -3.14 6.82 5.14
CA ASN A 20 -4.02 5.89 5.83
C ASN A 20 -3.47 4.46 5.84
N SER A 21 -2.90 4.01 4.72
CA SER A 21 -2.23 2.71 4.61
C SER A 21 -1.02 2.61 5.53
N LEU A 22 -0.18 3.65 5.56
CA LEU A 22 0.98 3.73 6.46
C LEU A 22 0.59 3.78 7.94
N ALA A 23 -0.55 4.38 8.25
CA ALA A 23 -1.11 4.43 9.59
C ALA A 23 -1.86 3.14 9.99
N GLY A 24 -2.02 2.17 9.08
CA GLY A 24 -2.82 0.96 9.34
C GLY A 24 -4.31 1.26 9.57
N GLY A 25 -4.84 2.33 8.99
CA GLY A 25 -6.23 2.77 9.17
C GLY A 25 -6.47 3.67 10.38
N ASP A 26 -5.48 3.87 11.25
CA ASP A 26 -5.62 4.65 12.47
C ASP A 26 -5.38 6.15 12.21
N ILE A 27 -6.46 6.91 12.18
CA ILE A 27 -6.42 8.36 11.91
C ILE A 27 -5.58 9.14 12.92
N THR A 28 -5.47 8.67 14.16
CA THR A 28 -4.69 9.36 15.21
C THR A 28 -3.18 9.35 14.95
N LYS A 29 -2.72 8.51 14.00
CA LYS A 29 -1.32 8.42 13.59
C LYS A 29 -1.00 9.25 12.35
N TRP A 30 -1.99 9.85 11.71
CA TRP A 30 -1.78 10.56 10.43
C TRP A 30 -0.84 11.75 10.58
N ASP A 31 -0.97 12.53 11.65
CA ASP A 31 -0.07 13.66 11.93
C ASP A 31 1.38 13.20 12.06
N LEU A 32 1.60 12.07 12.74
CA LEU A 32 2.93 11.49 12.89
C LEU A 32 3.51 11.10 11.53
N ILE A 33 2.74 10.40 10.68
CA ILE A 33 3.16 10.02 9.32
C ILE A 33 3.48 11.25 8.47
N MET A 34 2.63 12.28 8.51
CA MET A 34 2.84 13.52 7.76
C MET A 34 4.06 14.33 8.23
N SER A 35 4.45 14.17 9.50
CA SER A 35 5.64 14.83 10.07
C SER A 35 6.95 14.06 9.84
N MET A 36 6.90 12.81 9.36
CA MET A 36 8.10 12.00 9.16
C MET A 36 8.96 12.51 7.98
N PRO A 37 10.29 12.36 8.06
CA PRO A 37 11.18 12.64 6.93
C PRO A 37 10.80 11.81 5.70
N TYR A 38 10.85 12.46 4.54
CA TYR A 38 10.44 11.89 3.26
C TYR A 38 11.20 10.60 2.93
N GLU A 39 12.51 10.56 3.22
CA GLU A 39 13.36 9.41 2.95
C GLU A 39 12.87 8.17 3.69
N ARG A 40 12.43 8.33 4.95
CA ARG A 40 11.91 7.23 5.77
C ARG A 40 10.60 6.71 5.22
N LEU A 41 9.69 7.61 4.82
CA LEU A 41 8.42 7.23 4.20
C LEU A 41 8.65 6.52 2.87
N LEU A 42 9.55 7.04 2.04
CA LEU A 42 9.90 6.44 0.75
C LEU A 42 10.49 5.03 0.93
N THR A 43 11.41 4.83 1.87
CA THR A 43 11.96 3.51 2.17
C THR A 43 10.87 2.53 2.62
N LYS A 44 9.92 2.98 3.47
CA LYS A 44 8.81 2.12 3.90
C LYS A 44 7.87 1.76 2.75
N LEU A 45 7.57 2.71 1.86
CA LEU A 45 6.75 2.45 0.68
C LEU A 45 7.43 1.48 -0.28
N LEU A 46 8.74 1.61 -0.48
CA LEU A 46 9.52 0.68 -1.30
C LEU A 46 9.50 -0.73 -0.69
N LEU A 47 9.72 -0.85 0.62
CA LEU A 47 9.64 -2.12 1.34
C LEU A 47 8.28 -2.79 1.15
N ASN A 48 7.18 -2.05 1.36
CA ASN A 48 5.82 -2.56 1.19
C ASN A 48 5.56 -3.02 -0.25
N LYS A 49 6.07 -2.28 -1.25
CA LYS A 49 5.96 -2.66 -2.66
C LYS A 49 6.71 -3.98 -2.93
N THR A 50 7.95 -4.10 -2.48
CA THR A 50 8.77 -5.31 -2.67
C THR A 50 8.12 -6.53 -2.03
N GLU A 51 7.54 -6.38 -0.83
CA GLU A 51 6.81 -7.45 -0.15
C GLU A 51 5.56 -7.86 -0.94
N ALA A 52 4.76 -6.91 -1.42
CA ALA A 52 3.58 -7.21 -2.23
C ALA A 52 3.93 -7.93 -3.55
N GLU A 53 5.00 -7.50 -4.23
CA GLU A 53 5.51 -8.14 -5.45
C GLU A 53 6.03 -9.55 -5.19
N TYR A 54 6.67 -9.77 -4.04
CA TYR A 54 7.08 -11.11 -3.60
C TYR A 54 5.85 -12.01 -3.37
N GLN A 55 4.87 -11.55 -2.58
CA GLN A 55 3.67 -12.32 -2.26
C GLN A 55 2.86 -12.67 -3.51
N LYS A 56 2.77 -11.73 -4.46
CA LYS A 56 2.11 -11.97 -5.76
C LYS A 56 2.80 -13.10 -6.52
N ARG A 57 4.12 -13.02 -6.71
CA ARG A 57 4.90 -14.06 -7.41
C ARG A 57 4.82 -15.41 -6.71
N TYR A 58 4.90 -15.42 -5.38
CA TYR A 58 4.78 -16.64 -4.59
C TYR A 58 3.41 -17.29 -4.79
N SER A 59 2.33 -16.50 -4.76
CA SER A 59 0.97 -16.97 -4.97
C SER A 59 0.79 -17.58 -6.37
N GLU A 60 1.29 -16.91 -7.41
CA GLU A 60 1.25 -17.39 -8.80
C GLU A 60 1.96 -18.75 -8.97
N LEU A 61 3.15 -18.89 -8.38
CA LEU A 61 3.92 -20.15 -8.41
C LEU A 61 3.20 -21.28 -7.63
N SER A 62 2.64 -20.96 -6.47
CA SER A 62 1.93 -21.94 -5.63
C SER A 62 0.68 -22.51 -6.33
N GLN A 63 -0.04 -21.68 -7.10
CA GLN A 63 -1.22 -22.11 -7.87
C GLN A 63 -0.86 -22.95 -9.10
N THR A 64 0.35 -22.81 -9.64
CA THR A 64 0.79 -23.57 -10.83
C THR A 64 1.23 -24.99 -10.49
N THR A 65 1.50 -25.28 -9.22
CA THR A 65 2.00 -26.59 -8.76
C THR A 65 0.88 -27.52 -8.23
N THR A 66 -0.38 -27.09 -8.30
CA THR A 66 -1.58 -27.89 -7.97
C THR A 66 -2.39 -28.14 -9.23
#